data_AF-A0A9D5FTG1-F1
#
_entry.id   AF-A0A9D5FTG1-F1
#
_cell.length_a   1.000
_cell.length_b   1.000
_cell.length_c   1.000
_cell.angle_alpha   90.00
_cell.angle_beta   90.00
_cell.angle_gamma   90.00
#
_symmetry.space_group_name_H-M   'P 1'
#
loop_
_entity.id
_entity.type
_entity.pdbx_description
1 polymer ?
#
loop_
_entity_poly.entity_id
_entity_poly.type
_entity_poly.pdbx_seq_one_letter_code
_entity_poly.pdbx_strand_id
1 'polypeptide(L)' 'MGFAGYGTPPGMMSQAPFTNVVESLIDPWGREYRYVSRTPYSHFRLWSLGRDGIDGTADDIFAESER' A
#
# COMPACT_ATOMS: atom_id res chain seq x y z
N MET A 1 -20.10 -50.55 -3.40
CA MET A 1 -19.45 -49.54 -2.53
C MET A 1 -18.02 -49.38 -3.05
N GLY A 2 -17.69 -48.31 -3.80
CA GLY A 2 -17.08 -47.05 -3.31
C GLY A 2 -15.54 -47.22 -3.27
N PHE A 3 -14.66 -46.47 -3.92
CA PHE A 3 -14.66 -45.07 -4.35
C PHE A 3 -13.84 -44.94 -5.64
N ALA A 4 -14.33 -44.19 -6.63
CA ALA A 4 -13.55 -43.82 -7.81
C ALA A 4 -12.50 -42.76 -7.40
N GLY A 5 -11.25 -43.00 -7.77
CA GLY A 5 -10.14 -42.09 -7.50
C GLY A 5 -10.30 -40.77 -8.26
N TYR A 6 -10.24 -39.67 -7.53
CA TYR A 6 -10.06 -38.35 -8.14
C TYR A 6 -8.57 -38.15 -8.35
N GLY A 7 -8.11 -38.39 -9.58
CA GLY A 7 -6.81 -37.91 -10.04
C GLY A 7 -6.78 -36.39 -9.90
N THR A 8 -5.76 -35.87 -9.22
CA THR A 8 -5.53 -34.43 -9.11
C THR A 8 -5.23 -33.91 -10.52
N PRO A 9 -6.04 -33.00 -11.09
CA PRO A 9 -5.75 -32.47 -12.42
C PRO A 9 -4.46 -31.64 -12.37
N PRO A 10 -3.53 -31.83 -13.33
CA PRO A 10 -2.31 -31.03 -13.41
C PRO A 10 -2.68 -29.62 -13.87
N GLY A 11 -2.58 -28.65 -12.97
CA GLY A 11 -2.98 -27.27 -13.27
C GLY A 11 -3.35 -26.41 -12.07
N MET A 12 -3.26 -26.91 -10.84
CA MET A 12 -3.36 -26.07 -9.63
C MET A 12 -2.13 -25.17 -9.52
N MET A 13 -2.04 -24.16 -10.38
CA MET A 13 -1.32 -22.94 -10.08
C MET A 13 -1.89 -22.43 -8.76
N SER A 14 -1.04 -22.28 -7.75
CA SER A 14 -1.37 -21.67 -6.48
C SER A 14 -2.02 -20.32 -6.74
N GLN A 15 -3.36 -20.29 -6.74
CA GLN A 15 -4.12 -19.07 -6.87
C GLN A 15 -3.96 -18.37 -5.53
N ALA A 16 -2.86 -17.61 -5.40
CA ALA A 16 -2.65 -16.72 -4.28
C ALA A 16 -3.96 -15.94 -4.10
N PRO A 17 -4.53 -15.86 -2.89
CA PRO A 17 -5.76 -15.12 -2.70
C PRO A 17 -5.47 -13.67 -3.11
N PHE A 18 -6.04 -13.25 -4.24
CA PHE A 18 -6.03 -11.85 -4.61
C PHE A 18 -6.94 -11.16 -3.60
N THR A 19 -6.35 -10.61 -2.55
CA THR A 19 -7.08 -9.83 -1.57
C THR A 19 -7.28 -8.44 -2.17
N ASN A 20 -8.53 -7.95 -2.26
CA ASN A 20 -8.81 -6.53 -2.52
C ASN A 20 -8.45 -5.64 -1.31
N VAL A 21 -7.49 -6.08 -0.49
CA VAL A 21 -7.02 -5.36 0.68
C VAL A 21 -6.12 -4.25 0.16
N VAL A 22 -6.63 -3.03 0.24
CA VAL A 22 -5.84 -1.82 0.04
C VAL A 22 -5.24 -1.47 1.40
N GLU A 23 -3.95 -1.74 1.57
CA GLU A 23 -3.23 -1.37 2.77
C GLU A 23 -2.54 -0.03 2.52
N SER A 24 -3.06 1.02 3.17
CA SER A 24 -2.47 2.36 3.11
C SER A 24 -1.41 2.52 4.19
N LEU A 25 -0.34 3.24 3.88
CA LEU A 25 0.62 3.68 4.90
C LEU A 25 -0.08 4.68 5.83
N ILE A 26 -0.14 4.33 7.11
CA ILE A 26 -0.74 5.15 8.16
C ILE A 26 0.36 5.78 9.02
N ASP A 27 0.24 7.07 9.29
CA ASP A 27 1.13 7.82 10.16
C ASP A 27 0.87 7.51 11.66
N PRO A 28 1.75 7.94 12.58
CA PRO A 28 1.57 7.70 14.02
C PRO A 28 0.28 8.28 14.61
N TRP A 29 -0.39 9.18 13.89
CA TRP A 29 -1.64 9.83 14.29
C TRP A 29 -2.87 9.15 13.68
N GLY A 30 -2.70 8.02 13.00
CA GLY A 30 -3.80 7.22 12.46
C GLY A 30 -4.35 7.73 11.13
N ARG A 31 -3.59 8.53 10.38
CA ARG A 31 -4.01 9.13 9.11
C ARG A 31 -3.16 8.61 7.96
N GLU A 32 -3.72 8.60 6.76
CA GLU A 32 -2.96 8.23 5.56
C GLU A 32 -1.91 9.29 5.23
N TYR A 33 -0.70 8.84 4.88
CA TYR A 33 0.31 9.74 4.32
C TYR A 33 -0.18 10.39 3.02
N ARG A 34 0.17 11.66 2.84
CA ARG A 34 -0.05 12.38 1.59
C ARG A 34 1.07 12.08 0.61
N TYR A 35 0.70 11.80 -0.63
CA TYR A 35 1.62 11.50 -1.72
C TYR A 35 1.33 12.39 -2.92
N VAL A 36 2.37 12.97 -3.50
CA VAL A 36 2.29 13.61 -4.81
C VAL A 36 3.51 13.24 -5.64
N SER A 37 3.26 12.86 -6.88
CA SER A 37 4.31 12.71 -7.89
C SER A 37 3.83 13.39 -9.16
N ARG A 38 4.65 14.32 -9.66
CA ARG A 38 4.32 15.12 -10.84
C ARG A 38 5.13 14.61 -12.02
N THR A 39 4.56 14.68 -13.23
CA THR A 39 5.29 14.37 -14.47
C THR A 39 6.63 15.13 -14.50
N PRO A 40 7.77 14.48 -14.82
CA PRO A 40 7.95 13.15 -15.42
C PRO A 40 7.98 11.96 -14.42
N TYR A 41 7.46 12.12 -13.21
CA TYR A 41 7.41 11.11 -12.12
C TYR A 41 8.79 10.64 -11.64
N SER A 42 9.84 11.40 -11.94
CA SER A 42 11.20 11.15 -11.46
C SER A 42 11.40 11.53 -9.99
N HIS A 43 10.47 12.30 -9.44
CA HIS A 43 10.47 12.72 -8.05
C HIS A 43 9.08 12.56 -7.48
N PHE A 44 9.02 12.06 -6.26
CA PHE A 44 7.81 12.01 -5.46
C PHE A 44 8.05 12.77 -4.17
N ARG A 45 6.96 13.24 -3.56
CA ARG A 45 6.94 13.75 -2.20
C ARG A 45 5.91 12.96 -1.42
N LEU A 46 6.30 12.48 -0.26
CA LEU A 46 5.46 11.81 0.71
C LEU A 46 5.55 12.59 2.03
N TRP A 47 4.43 12.89 2.68
CA TRP A 47 4.43 13.59 3.96
C TRP A 47 3.25 13.20 4.86
N SER A 48 3.44 13.30 6.16
CA SER A 48 2.37 13.20 7.16
C SER A 48 1.96 14.61 7.57
N LEU A 49 0.66 14.78 7.85
CA LEU A 49 0.06 16.03 8.33
C LEU A 49 0.39 16.34 9.80
N GLY A 50 1.32 15.60 10.40
CA GLY A 50 1.70 15.79 11.78
C GLY A 50 0.55 15.58 12.77
N ARG A 51 0.74 16.14 13.96
CA ARG A 51 -0.20 16.02 15.07
C ARG A 51 -1.51 16.76 14.81
N ASP A 52 -1.44 17.94 14.22
CA ASP A 52 -2.60 18.81 14.00
C ASP A 52 -3.50 18.29 12.87
N GLY A 53 -2.94 17.59 11.89
CA GLY A 53 -3.68 17.03 10.77
C GLY A 53 -4.05 18.06 9.72
N ILE A 54 -3.34 19.19 9.69
CA ILE A 54 -3.60 20.30 8.79
C ILE A 54 -2.44 20.38 7.80
N ASP A 55 -2.76 20.30 6.52
CA ASP A 55 -1.77 20.40 5.46
C ASP A 55 -1.20 21.82 5.37
N GLY A 56 0.12 21.93 5.28
CA GLY A 56 0.86 23.18 5.15
C GLY A 56 1.26 23.83 6.47
N THR A 57 1.25 23.09 7.59
CA THR A 57 1.69 23.60 8.90
C THR A 57 3.12 23.16 9.23
N ALA A 58 3.69 23.76 10.28
CA ALA A 58 5.07 23.47 10.69
C ALA A 58 5.27 22.04 11.20
N ASP A 59 4.17 21.33 11.52
CA ASP A 59 4.17 19.96 12.01
C ASP A 59 4.16 18.91 10.88
N ASP A 60 4.08 19.34 9.62
CA ASP A 60 4.18 18.44 8.47
C ASP A 60 5.55 17.75 8.42
N ILE A 61 5.54 16.42 8.37
CA ILE A 61 6.77 15.61 8.32
C ILE A 61 6.95 15.08 6.90
N PHE A 62 7.94 15.62 6.19
CA PHE A 62 8.28 15.22 4.82
C PHE A 62 9.28 14.07 4.83
N ALA A 63 8.98 13.01 4.08
CA ALA A 63 9.96 12.02 3.68
C ALA A 63 10.61 12.52 2.38
N GLU A 64 11.74 13.21 2.51
CA GLU A 64 12.60 13.51 1.37
C GLU A 64 13.43 12.27 1.04
N SER A 65 13.32 11.75 -0.19
CA SER A 65 14.33 10.83 -0.69
C SER A 65 15.57 11.65 -1.06
N GLU A 66 16.61 11.59 -0.24
CA GLU A 66 17.93 12.09 -0.66
C GLU A 66 18.36 11.44 -1.98
N ARG A 67 19.07 12.23 -2.78
CA ARG A 67 19.33 12.04 -4.21
C ARG A 67 20.46 11.04 -4.49
#